data_AF-F2CCT4-F1
#
_entry.id   AF-F2CCT4-F1
#
_cell.length_a   1.000
_cell.length_b   1.000
_cell.length_c   1.000
_cell.angle_alpha   90.00
_cell.angle_beta   90.00
_cell.angle_gamma   90.00
#
_symmetry.space_group_name_H-M   'P 1'
#
loop_
_entity.id
_entity.type
_entity.pdbx_description
1 polymer ?
#
loop_
_entity_poly.entity_id
_entity_poly.type
_entity_poly.pdbx_seq_one_letter_code
_entity_poly.pdbx_strand_id
1 'polypeptide(L)'
;MKLERHKMMAPYEKNRNNRTNGRNQFQNNRSKGSYSSQSNKQKFFKLDPPILTDDYVDKADLVIHTLDSDKKQLNNGKIKFKLTSTQIRNLAALTSNLFDESKTKNDIEELREKISYLRIQFVYQSGREPAVEDFVKKAGLLEALTEIQDIPSLQRFCRYMEALIAYFKFNGGRDQ
;
A
#
# COMPACT_ATOMS: atom_id res chain seq x y z
N MET A 1 2.09 27.41 63.23
CA MET A 1 3.34 28.20 63.36
C MET A 1 4.39 27.30 64.00
N LYS A 2 5.56 27.11 63.36
CA LYS A 2 6.79 26.46 63.89
C LYS A 2 6.66 24.95 64.23
N LEU A 3 7.65 24.06 64.12
CA LEU A 3 9.09 24.16 63.90
C LEU A 3 9.65 22.80 63.43
N GLU A 4 10.69 22.88 62.61
CA GLU A 4 11.85 22.00 62.35
C GLU A 4 12.01 20.62 63.02
N ARG A 5 12.67 19.71 62.30
CA ARG A 5 14.03 19.11 62.56
C ARG A 5 14.13 17.77 61.79
N HIS A 6 15.18 17.40 61.05
CA HIS A 6 16.61 17.60 61.24
C HIS A 6 17.42 17.41 59.93
N LYS A 7 18.46 18.25 59.77
CA LYS A 7 19.68 18.05 58.97
C LYS A 7 20.46 16.81 59.50
N MET A 8 21.38 16.19 58.78
CA MET A 8 22.81 16.58 58.74
C MET A 8 23.62 15.77 57.70
N MET A 9 24.66 16.42 57.17
CA MET A 9 25.70 15.95 56.24
C MET A 9 26.77 15.03 56.89
N ALA A 10 27.55 14.40 56.00
CA ALA A 10 28.75 13.52 56.06
C ALA A 10 29.94 14.02 56.95
N PRO A 11 31.18 13.43 56.96
CA PRO A 11 31.78 12.26 56.25
C PRO A 11 32.71 11.37 57.15
N TYR A 12 33.29 10.27 56.63
CA TYR A 12 34.63 9.82 57.10
C TYR A 12 35.40 8.99 56.05
N GLU A 13 36.63 9.42 55.77
CA GLU A 13 37.65 8.71 55.00
C GLU A 13 38.37 7.66 55.88
N LYS A 14 38.89 6.58 55.25
CA LYS A 14 40.15 5.96 55.68
C LYS A 14 40.86 5.25 54.53
N ASN A 15 41.96 5.89 54.13
CA ASN A 15 43.04 5.46 53.25
C ASN A 15 43.84 4.29 53.87
N ARG A 16 44.31 3.33 53.03
CA ARG A 16 45.67 2.76 53.13
C ARG A 16 46.06 1.91 51.90
N ASN A 17 47.07 2.43 51.20
CA ASN A 17 47.89 1.77 50.18
C ASN A 17 48.77 0.65 50.76
N ASN A 18 49.14 -0.38 49.95
CA ASN A 18 50.54 -0.60 49.52
C ASN A 18 50.80 -1.95 48.80
N ARG A 19 51.63 -1.86 47.73
CA ARG A 19 52.64 -2.83 47.22
C ARG A 19 52.11 -4.12 46.56
N THR A 20 52.62 -4.65 45.45
CA THR A 20 53.92 -4.53 44.74
C THR A 20 53.87 -5.31 43.41
N ASN A 21 54.78 -4.94 42.50
CA ASN A 21 55.45 -5.76 41.48
C ASN A 21 54.71 -6.20 40.20
N GLY A 22 55.23 -5.70 39.07
CA GLY A 22 55.90 -6.62 38.12
C GLY A 22 55.46 -6.55 36.66
N ARG A 23 56.31 -5.93 35.85
CA ARG A 23 56.66 -6.31 34.46
C ARG A 23 55.68 -5.97 33.33
N ASN A 24 56.11 -4.96 32.56
CA ASN A 24 56.01 -4.79 31.10
C ASN A 24 55.23 -5.86 30.31
N GLN A 25 54.26 -5.40 29.50
CA GLN A 25 54.27 -5.71 28.08
C GLN A 25 53.38 -4.74 27.28
N PHE A 26 54.01 -4.22 26.23
CA PHE A 26 53.45 -3.45 25.14
C PHE A 26 52.19 -4.10 24.55
N GLN A 27 51.19 -3.29 24.17
CA GLN A 27 50.60 -3.28 22.83
C GLN A 27 49.44 -2.26 22.74
N ASN A 28 49.63 -1.28 21.86
CA ASN A 28 48.59 -0.36 21.40
C ASN A 28 47.57 -1.15 20.55
N ASN A 29 46.41 -1.48 21.12
CA ASN A 29 45.27 -1.93 20.34
C ASN A 29 44.28 -0.77 20.18
N ARG A 30 44.49 0.03 19.12
CA ARG A 30 43.40 0.79 18.50
C ARG A 30 42.38 -0.22 18.01
N SER A 31 41.26 -0.29 18.72
CA SER A 31 40.08 -1.04 18.30
C SER A 31 39.74 -0.64 16.86
N LYS A 32 39.89 -1.57 15.92
CA LYS A 32 39.30 -1.49 14.59
C LYS A 32 37.79 -1.61 14.79
N GLY A 33 37.10 -0.46 14.85
CA GLY A 33 35.69 -0.42 14.56
C GLY A 33 35.49 -0.88 13.12
N SER A 34 35.08 -2.14 12.93
CA SER A 34 34.52 -2.60 11.68
C SER A 34 33.25 -1.79 11.44
N TYR A 35 33.36 -0.76 10.60
CA TYR A 35 32.19 -0.22 9.92
C TYR A 35 31.59 -1.36 9.12
N SER A 36 30.51 -1.94 9.65
CA SER A 36 29.63 -2.79 8.86
C SER A 36 29.18 -1.93 7.68
N SER A 37 29.72 -2.23 6.50
CA SER A 37 29.16 -1.78 5.24
C SER A 37 27.76 -2.39 5.17
N GLN A 38 26.79 -1.67 5.71
CA GLN A 38 25.39 -1.96 5.52
C GLN A 38 25.14 -1.60 4.06
N SER A 39 25.43 -2.57 3.19
CA SER A 39 25.12 -2.53 1.78
C SER A 39 23.65 -2.16 1.70
N ASN A 40 23.40 -0.92 1.32
CA ASN A 40 22.08 -0.42 1.02
C ASN A 40 21.60 -1.23 -0.18
N LYS A 41 20.97 -2.38 0.09
CA LYS A 41 20.14 -3.08 -0.88
C LYS A 41 19.00 -2.11 -1.17
N GLN A 42 19.25 -1.20 -2.10
CA GLN A 42 18.20 -0.57 -2.87
C GLN A 42 17.33 -1.74 -3.32
N LYS A 43 16.15 -1.87 -2.71
CA LYS A 43 15.16 -2.83 -3.16
C LYS A 43 14.90 -2.45 -4.60
N PHE A 44 15.43 -3.24 -5.53
CA PHE A 44 14.99 -3.22 -6.91
C PHE A 44 13.48 -3.41 -6.83
N PHE A 45 12.71 -2.34 -7.03
CA PHE A 45 11.27 -2.44 -7.22
C PHE A 45 11.14 -3.33 -8.44
N LYS A 46 10.76 -4.59 -8.25
CA LYS A 46 10.25 -5.38 -9.37
C LYS A 46 9.05 -4.59 -9.84
N LEU A 47 9.17 -4.00 -11.03
CA LEU A 47 8.02 -3.45 -11.73
C LEU A 47 7.15 -4.66 -12.02
N ASP A 48 6.04 -4.79 -11.31
CA ASP A 48 5.01 -5.74 -11.69
C ASP A 48 4.62 -5.43 -13.15
N PRO A 49 4.26 -6.46 -13.96
CA PRO A 49 3.91 -6.25 -15.35
C PRO A 49 2.83 -5.14 -15.47
N PRO A 50 2.93 -4.24 -16.47
CA PRO A 50 1.94 -3.18 -16.62
C PRO A 50 0.53 -3.76 -16.72
N ILE A 51 -0.44 -3.11 -16.09
CA ILE A 51 -1.83 -3.58 -16.05
C ILE A 51 -2.54 -3.24 -17.37
N LEU A 52 -2.27 -2.06 -17.94
CA LEU A 52 -2.94 -1.52 -19.12
C LEU A 52 -2.32 -2.01 -20.45
N THR A 53 -2.12 -3.32 -20.56
CA THR A 53 -1.73 -4.01 -21.81
C THR A 53 -2.95 -4.64 -22.48
N ASP A 54 -2.79 -5.25 -23.66
CA ASP A 54 -3.93 -5.75 -24.44
C ASP A 54 -4.65 -6.96 -23.81
N ASP A 55 -3.98 -7.67 -22.90
CA ASP A 55 -4.53 -8.77 -22.07
C ASP A 55 -5.23 -8.27 -20.79
N TYR A 56 -5.57 -6.97 -20.69
CA TYR A 56 -6.23 -6.40 -19.51
C TYR A 56 -7.55 -7.11 -19.15
N VAL A 57 -8.24 -7.71 -20.13
CA VAL A 57 -9.47 -8.48 -19.91
C VAL A 57 -9.19 -9.77 -19.16
N ASP A 58 -8.15 -10.52 -19.56
CA ASP A 58 -7.74 -11.75 -18.89
C ASP A 58 -7.23 -11.45 -17.47
N LYS A 59 -6.51 -10.33 -17.31
CA LYS A 59 -6.10 -9.83 -15.99
C LYS A 59 -7.30 -9.51 -15.10
N ALA A 60 -8.33 -8.87 -15.65
CA ALA A 60 -9.55 -8.57 -14.89
C ALA A 60 -10.24 -9.85 -14.41
N ASP A 61 -10.33 -10.88 -15.25
CA ASP A 61 -10.92 -12.17 -14.87
C ASP A 61 -10.14 -12.81 -13.71
N LEU A 62 -8.81 -12.85 -13.83
CA LEU A 62 -7.94 -13.39 -12.78
C LEU A 62 -8.12 -12.64 -11.47
N VAL A 63 -8.16 -11.30 -11.51
CA VAL A 63 -8.39 -10.47 -10.32
C VAL A 63 -9.69 -10.85 -9.63
N ILE A 64 -10.81 -10.96 -10.36
CA ILE A 64 -12.11 -11.31 -9.78
C ILE A 64 -12.07 -12.67 -9.09
N HIS A 65 -11.36 -13.65 -9.64
CA HIS A 65 -11.19 -14.97 -9.01
C HIS A 65 -10.32 -14.95 -7.74
N THR A 66 -9.50 -13.90 -7.55
CA THR A 66 -8.66 -13.73 -6.35
C THR A 66 -9.31 -12.90 -5.25
N LEU A 67 -10.44 -12.24 -5.52
CA LEU A 67 -11.12 -11.39 -4.55
C LEU A 67 -11.54 -12.15 -3.29
N ASP A 68 -11.57 -11.42 -2.18
CA ASP A 68 -12.02 -11.98 -0.91
C ASP A 68 -13.46 -12.48 -1.03
N SER A 69 -13.57 -13.79 -0.85
CA SER A 69 -14.81 -14.52 -0.97
C SER A 69 -14.93 -15.52 0.17
N ASP A 70 -16.17 -15.77 0.60
CA ASP A 70 -16.45 -16.86 1.51
C ASP A 70 -16.36 -18.17 0.71
N LYS A 71 -15.17 -18.74 0.55
CA LYS A 71 -14.92 -19.99 -0.20
C LYS A 71 -15.78 -21.18 0.29
N LYS A 72 -16.30 -21.11 1.51
CA LYS A 72 -17.20 -22.10 2.11
C LYS A 72 -18.69 -21.89 1.76
N GLN A 73 -19.04 -20.75 1.17
CA GLN A 73 -20.40 -20.38 0.81
C GLN A 73 -20.48 -20.08 -0.68
N LEU A 74 -20.67 -21.12 -1.49
CA LEU A 74 -21.14 -20.95 -2.85
C LEU A 74 -22.66 -20.70 -2.80
N ASN A 75 -23.14 -19.63 -3.43
CA ASN A 75 -24.58 -19.43 -3.63
C ASN A 75 -24.94 -19.97 -5.02
N ASN A 76 -25.61 -21.13 -5.08
CA ASN A 76 -25.98 -21.78 -6.34
C ASN A 76 -24.80 -21.99 -7.31
N GLY A 77 -23.62 -22.34 -6.78
CA GLY A 77 -22.40 -22.54 -7.57
C GLY A 77 -21.64 -21.26 -7.92
N LYS A 78 -22.06 -20.09 -7.44
CA LYS A 78 -21.39 -18.80 -7.66
C LYS A 78 -20.63 -18.30 -6.43
N ILE A 79 -19.62 -17.47 -6.65
CA ILE A 79 -18.76 -16.90 -5.61
C ILE A 79 -19.56 -15.90 -4.78
N LYS A 80 -19.53 -16.06 -3.45
CA LYS A 80 -20.05 -15.07 -2.51
C LYS A 80 -18.94 -14.07 -2.17
N PHE A 81 -18.93 -12.92 -2.84
CA PHE A 81 -17.97 -11.85 -2.57
C PHE A 81 -18.31 -11.11 -1.26
N LYS A 82 -17.31 -10.50 -0.63
CA LYS A 82 -17.56 -9.49 0.40
C LYS A 82 -17.93 -8.12 -0.19
N LEU A 83 -17.47 -7.88 -1.42
CA LEU A 83 -17.77 -6.68 -2.19
C LEU A 83 -19.21 -6.75 -2.72
N THR A 84 -19.97 -5.67 -2.55
CA THR A 84 -21.40 -5.60 -2.92
C THR A 84 -21.61 -4.95 -4.29
N SER A 85 -22.77 -5.19 -4.90
CA SER A 85 -23.13 -4.54 -6.16
C SER A 85 -23.24 -3.02 -6.03
N THR A 86 -23.64 -2.50 -4.87
CA THR A 86 -23.72 -1.05 -4.59
C THR A 86 -22.34 -0.42 -4.56
N GLN A 87 -21.37 -1.03 -3.87
CA GLN A 87 -19.99 -0.54 -3.85
C GLN A 87 -19.38 -0.53 -5.26
N ILE A 88 -19.58 -1.61 -6.03
CA ILE A 88 -19.14 -1.68 -7.44
C ILE A 88 -19.78 -0.60 -8.30
N ARG A 89 -21.08 -0.34 -8.13
CA ARG A 89 -21.80 0.69 -8.91
C ARG A 89 -21.28 2.09 -8.61
N ASN A 90 -20.92 2.36 -7.36
CA ASN A 90 -20.30 3.63 -6.97
C ASN A 90 -18.93 3.81 -7.64
N LEU A 91 -18.10 2.76 -7.70
CA LEU A 91 -16.82 2.81 -8.40
C LEU A 91 -16.99 2.97 -9.92
N ALA A 92 -17.95 2.26 -10.52
CA ALA A 92 -18.26 2.35 -11.94
C ALA A 92 -18.68 3.77 -12.38
N ALA A 93 -19.45 4.47 -11.53
CA ALA A 93 -19.89 5.83 -11.80
C ALA A 93 -18.70 6.81 -11.91
N LEU A 94 -17.65 6.61 -11.11
CA LEU A 94 -16.45 7.45 -11.16
C LEU A 94 -15.71 7.33 -12.50
N THR A 95 -15.72 6.14 -13.11
CA THR A 95 -14.95 5.85 -14.33
C THR A 95 -15.75 6.06 -15.60
N SER A 96 -17.07 5.89 -15.56
CA SER A 96 -17.96 6.10 -16.73
C SER A 96 -17.93 7.53 -17.23
N ASN A 97 -18.07 8.51 -16.32
CA ASN A 97 -18.03 9.93 -16.70
C ASN A 97 -16.69 10.30 -17.32
N LEU A 98 -15.58 9.80 -16.75
CA LEU A 98 -14.24 10.06 -17.26
C LEU A 98 -14.02 9.42 -18.64
N PHE A 99 -14.59 8.25 -18.88
CA PHE A 99 -14.56 7.59 -20.20
C PHE A 99 -15.28 8.43 -21.25
N ASP A 100 -16.49 8.91 -20.96
CA ASP A 100 -17.26 9.71 -21.91
C ASP A 100 -16.57 11.02 -22.25
N GLU A 101 -16.01 11.70 -21.26
CA GLU A 101 -15.23 12.92 -21.49
C GLU A 101 -14.00 12.65 -22.37
N SER A 102 -13.29 11.54 -22.12
CA SER A 102 -12.10 11.17 -22.91
C SER A 102 -12.37 10.98 -24.40
N LYS A 103 -13.62 10.77 -24.82
CA LYS A 103 -14.00 10.65 -26.25
C LYS A 103 -13.99 12.00 -26.98
N THR A 104 -14.12 13.10 -26.23
CA THR A 104 -14.26 14.46 -26.76
C THR A 104 -13.02 15.32 -26.57
N LYS A 105 -12.09 14.88 -25.70
CA LYS A 105 -10.84 15.56 -25.42
C LYS A 105 -9.73 15.03 -26.30
N ASN A 106 -8.87 15.95 -26.76
CA ASN A 106 -7.71 15.62 -27.60
C ASN A 106 -6.41 15.56 -26.79
N ASP A 107 -6.36 16.22 -25.64
CA ASP A 107 -5.20 16.27 -24.75
C ASP A 107 -5.55 15.66 -23.38
N ILE A 108 -4.67 14.79 -22.89
CA ILE A 108 -4.77 14.17 -21.57
C ILE A 108 -4.61 15.19 -20.45
N GLU A 109 -3.88 16.28 -20.69
CA GLU A 109 -3.65 17.33 -19.69
C GLU A 109 -4.96 18.00 -19.27
N GLU A 110 -5.97 18.07 -20.15
CA GLU A 110 -7.32 18.54 -19.81
C GLU A 110 -8.06 17.64 -18.80
N LEU A 111 -7.59 16.40 -18.61
CA LEU A 111 -8.19 15.40 -17.73
C LEU A 111 -7.32 15.06 -16.51
N ARG A 112 -6.11 15.61 -16.40
CA ARG A 112 -5.15 15.31 -15.31
C ARG A 112 -5.73 15.58 -13.92
N GLU A 113 -6.44 16.69 -13.75
CA GLU A 113 -7.09 17.01 -12.48
C GLU A 113 -8.16 15.97 -12.13
N LYS A 114 -8.95 15.52 -13.10
CA LYS A 114 -9.98 14.49 -12.90
C LYS A 114 -9.37 13.12 -12.61
N ILE A 115 -8.29 12.75 -13.26
CA ILE A 115 -7.52 11.52 -12.98
C ILE A 115 -6.96 11.59 -11.54
N SER A 116 -6.42 12.73 -11.13
CA SER A 116 -5.91 12.94 -9.77
C SER A 116 -7.04 12.84 -8.74
N TYR A 117 -8.21 13.42 -9.03
CA TYR A 117 -9.38 13.30 -8.18
C TYR A 117 -9.91 11.87 -8.10
N LEU A 118 -9.90 11.12 -9.21
CA LEU A 118 -10.26 9.71 -9.24
C LEU A 118 -9.35 8.88 -8.31
N ARG A 119 -8.04 9.16 -8.31
CA ARG A 119 -7.08 8.54 -7.38
C ARG A 119 -7.44 8.82 -5.92
N ILE A 120 -7.77 10.07 -5.58
CA ILE A 120 -8.22 10.45 -4.23
C ILE A 120 -9.48 9.67 -3.84
N GLN A 121 -10.44 9.56 -4.75
CA GLN A 121 -11.68 8.82 -4.51
C GLN A 121 -11.43 7.34 -4.24
N PHE A 122 -10.54 6.66 -4.99
CA PHE A 122 -10.21 5.26 -4.71
C PHE A 122 -9.57 5.09 -3.33
N VAL A 123 -8.63 5.96 -2.95
CA VAL A 123 -8.00 5.92 -1.62
C VAL A 123 -9.04 6.14 -0.53
N TYR A 124 -9.91 7.14 -0.69
CA TYR A 124 -10.96 7.45 0.28
C TYR A 124 -11.95 6.31 0.47
N GLN A 125 -12.47 5.75 -0.63
CA GLN A 125 -13.42 4.64 -0.57
C GLN A 125 -12.79 3.38 0.02
N SER A 126 -11.52 3.11 -0.31
CA SER A 126 -10.75 2.02 0.32
C SER A 126 -10.65 2.21 1.83
N GLY A 127 -10.41 3.42 2.31
CA GLY A 127 -10.32 3.71 3.75
C GLY A 127 -11.63 3.55 4.52
N ARG A 128 -12.78 3.58 3.83
CA ARG A 128 -14.11 3.43 4.45
C ARG A 128 -14.64 2.00 4.40
N GLU A 129 -14.31 1.27 3.35
CA GLU A 129 -14.92 -0.01 3.02
C GLU A 129 -13.83 -1.06 2.78
N PRO A 130 -13.56 -1.97 3.73
CA PRO A 130 -12.47 -2.95 3.61
C PRO A 130 -12.59 -3.87 2.37
N ALA A 131 -13.81 -4.17 1.93
CA ALA A 131 -14.02 -4.95 0.70
C ALA A 131 -13.63 -4.16 -0.56
N VAL A 132 -13.80 -2.83 -0.55
CA VAL A 132 -13.34 -1.94 -1.63
C VAL A 132 -11.81 -1.84 -1.61
N GLU A 133 -11.20 -1.75 -0.43
CA GLU A 133 -9.73 -1.77 -0.32
C GLU A 133 -9.13 -3.05 -0.92
N ASP A 134 -9.68 -4.22 -0.59
CA ASP A 134 -9.25 -5.51 -1.16
C ASP A 134 -9.35 -5.50 -2.70
N PHE A 135 -10.47 -5.03 -3.23
CA PHE A 135 -10.69 -4.90 -4.65
C PHE A 135 -9.68 -3.96 -5.33
N VAL A 136 -9.50 -2.75 -4.79
CA VAL A 136 -8.58 -1.73 -5.33
C VAL A 136 -7.14 -2.26 -5.36
N LYS A 137 -6.71 -2.94 -4.29
CA LYS A 137 -5.36 -3.53 -4.18
C LYS A 137 -5.16 -4.70 -5.14
N LYS A 138 -6.07 -5.68 -5.15
CA LYS A 138 -5.93 -6.87 -6.01
C LYS A 138 -6.05 -6.51 -7.48
N ALA A 139 -6.89 -5.55 -7.83
CA ALA A 139 -7.01 -5.04 -9.18
C ALA A 139 -5.88 -4.09 -9.61
N GLY A 140 -5.02 -3.68 -8.67
CA GLY A 140 -3.93 -2.73 -8.92
C GLY A 140 -4.40 -1.38 -9.47
N LEU A 141 -5.55 -0.88 -9.00
CA LEU A 141 -6.17 0.30 -9.64
C LEU A 141 -5.34 1.57 -9.46
N LEU A 142 -4.64 1.71 -8.33
CA LEU A 142 -3.80 2.87 -8.08
C LEU A 142 -2.55 2.84 -8.96
N GLU A 143 -1.97 1.65 -9.15
CA GLU A 143 -0.85 1.39 -10.05
C GLU A 143 -1.26 1.63 -11.50
N ALA A 144 -2.40 1.08 -11.94
CA ALA A 144 -2.93 1.27 -13.28
C ALA A 144 -3.18 2.75 -13.61
N LEU A 145 -3.61 3.56 -12.64
CA LEU A 145 -3.75 5.02 -12.83
C LEU A 145 -2.41 5.71 -13.12
N THR A 146 -1.28 5.18 -12.63
CA THR A 146 0.05 5.74 -12.94
C THR A 146 0.55 5.41 -14.33
N GLU A 147 -0.03 4.38 -14.97
CA GLU A 147 0.30 3.99 -16.34
C GLU A 147 -0.36 4.88 -17.40
N ILE A 148 -1.30 5.75 -16.99
CA ILE A 148 -2.04 6.63 -17.90
C ILE A 148 -1.15 7.79 -18.36
N GLN A 149 -0.78 7.74 -19.64
CA GLN A 149 0.08 8.72 -20.29
C GLN A 149 -0.67 9.55 -21.34
N ASP A 150 -1.77 9.04 -21.87
CA ASP A 150 -2.51 9.61 -23.00
C ASP A 150 -4.00 9.21 -22.95
N ILE A 151 -4.80 9.75 -23.88
CA ILE A 151 -6.23 9.43 -23.99
C ILE A 151 -6.47 7.92 -24.23
N PRO A 152 -5.74 7.22 -25.13
CA PRO A 152 -5.89 5.78 -25.32
C PRO A 152 -5.66 4.94 -24.05
N SER A 153 -4.61 5.23 -23.27
CA SER A 153 -4.32 4.54 -22.00
C SER A 153 -5.38 4.85 -20.94
N LEU A 154 -5.89 6.09 -20.86
CA LEU A 154 -7.05 6.42 -20.02
C LEU A 154 -8.28 5.60 -20.41
N GLN A 155 -8.60 5.53 -21.70
CA GLN A 155 -9.72 4.74 -22.19
C GLN A 155 -9.52 3.24 -21.91
N ARG A 156 -8.29 2.74 -21.99
CA ARG A 156 -7.96 1.36 -21.62
C ARG A 156 -8.16 1.12 -20.13
N PHE A 157 -7.78 2.06 -19.27
CA PHE A 157 -8.10 2.00 -17.84
C PHE A 157 -9.62 1.91 -17.59
N CYS A 158 -10.42 2.73 -18.27
CA CYS A 158 -11.88 2.69 -18.15
C CYS A 158 -12.45 1.32 -18.61
N ARG A 159 -11.95 0.78 -19.73
CA ARG A 159 -12.36 -0.56 -20.20
C ARG A 159 -11.91 -1.68 -19.25
N TYR A 160 -10.76 -1.54 -18.61
CA TYR A 160 -10.31 -2.47 -17.57
C TYR A 160 -11.26 -2.48 -16.37
N MET A 161 -11.70 -1.30 -15.94
CA MET A 161 -12.74 -1.17 -14.91
C MET A 161 -14.06 -1.82 -15.35
N GLU A 162 -14.50 -1.63 -16.59
CA GLU A 162 -15.69 -2.32 -17.12
C GLU A 162 -15.54 -3.85 -17.13
N ALA A 163 -14.37 -4.37 -17.52
CA ALA A 163 -14.08 -5.80 -17.51
C ALA A 163 -14.14 -6.38 -16.08
N LEU A 164 -13.53 -5.71 -15.10
CA LEU A 164 -13.62 -6.11 -13.68
C LEU A 164 -15.08 -6.19 -13.22
N ILE A 165 -15.89 -5.19 -13.56
CA ILE A 165 -17.31 -5.14 -13.19
C ILE A 165 -18.11 -6.25 -13.88
N ALA A 166 -17.82 -6.53 -15.14
CA ALA A 166 -18.47 -7.58 -15.91
C ALA A 166 -18.19 -8.97 -15.30
N TYR A 167 -16.92 -9.29 -15.03
CA TYR A 167 -16.54 -10.54 -14.40
C TYR A 167 -17.05 -10.66 -12.96
N PHE A 168 -17.05 -9.57 -12.19
CA PHE A 168 -17.66 -9.56 -10.86
C PHE A 168 -19.15 -9.96 -10.93
N LYS A 169 -19.92 -9.35 -11.83
CA LYS A 169 -21.35 -9.67 -12.02
C LYS A 169 -21.56 -11.09 -12.54
N PHE A 170 -20.71 -11.55 -13.46
CA PHE A 170 -20.77 -12.89 -14.03
C PHE A 170 -20.56 -13.98 -12.96
N ASN A 171 -19.57 -13.78 -12.08
CA ASN A 171 -19.13 -14.77 -11.10
C ASN A 171 -19.94 -14.79 -9.78
N GLY A 172 -20.99 -13.96 -9.64
CA GLY A 172 -21.89 -14.00 -8.48
C GLY A 172 -22.22 -12.66 -7.83
N GLY A 173 -21.52 -11.58 -8.21
CA GLY A 173 -21.71 -10.26 -7.62
C GLY A 173 -22.98 -9.51 -8.03
N ARG A 174 -23.80 -10.08 -8.93
CA ARG A 174 -25.04 -9.44 -9.39
C ARG A 174 -26.11 -9.38 -8.30
N ASP A 175 -26.20 -10.42 -7.48
CA ASP A 175 -27.30 -10.63 -6.53
C ASP A 175 -26.90 -10.30 -5.08
N GLN A 176 -25.82 -9.51 -4.91
CA GLN A 176 -25.24 -9.09 -3.63
C GLN A 176 -25.42 -7.61 -3.31
#